data_AF-A1U823-F1
#
_entry.id   AF-A1U823-F1
#
_cell.length_a   1.000
_cell.length_b   1.000
_cell.length_c   1.000
_cell.angle_alpha   90.00
_cell.angle_beta   90.00
_cell.angle_gamma   90.00
#
_symmetry.space_group_name_H-M   'P 1'
#
loop_
_entity.id
_entity.type
_entity.pdbx_description
1 polymer ?
#
loop_
_entity_poly.entity_id
_entity_poly.type
_entity_poly.pdbx_seq_one_letter_code
_entity_poly.pdbx_strand_id
1 'polypeptide(L)'
;MSETVNEQKRQEWLATIKADPELFLAMAEQTPAGRKILEEIRQHSGNDQQRAKEQAQLVNDTDAYISQREAYEALAALDNSNFKESTQGTGLPLSEMVTLIEYARQQATLNNPDLYVLQDSREHPDNQMLFWAKNAQGYTTNIDKAHRFTQREAEAQQKTRETDIPHRVGDLAPATDKMLDQASRSLAKLEREIREAKDPLVIPRPRGVNLAIDGSLNNFGEHAGATYDLKTLFQRDQAHSDDQVVLAALRESPDTLETVLINPDQHQVDSLARNPDILFRTTTLAEFAASLWCHPNAHRAMPYNSWEQLTEFVRPHLKDIHDTQARVPAQMAKDLPTDLPPALAAERLHILDSLPSPENLKVKLALADIEMASLYGEPSTEHLFTDTQMLQSWHDELRNTSLDTLYSKAADLEFMHQELTDEIRQQIREGHSVSNDERYTLAMLKQQQSEIERKIDSVNSASYRASLKDSEALHVSDPHDTDEDEGPRLN
;
A
#
# COMPACT_ATOMS: atom_id res chain seq x y z
N MET A 1 22.56 -45.53 -1.97
CA MET A 1 21.71 -45.22 -0.79
C MET A 1 20.96 -46.48 -0.45
N SER A 2 20.86 -46.83 0.84
CA SER A 2 20.07 -48.02 1.21
C SER A 2 18.60 -47.75 0.91
N GLU A 3 17.87 -48.82 0.60
CA GLU A 3 16.42 -48.81 0.34
C GLU A 3 15.65 -48.12 1.48
N THR A 4 16.17 -48.23 2.70
CA THR A 4 15.72 -47.52 3.91
C THR A 4 15.79 -46.00 3.81
N VAL A 5 16.84 -45.43 3.20
CA VAL A 5 16.97 -43.97 3.04
C VAL A 5 15.99 -43.44 1.99
N ASN A 6 15.71 -44.24 0.96
CA ASN A 6 14.71 -43.89 -0.04
C ASN A 6 13.30 -43.99 0.53
N GLU A 7 13.02 -45.01 1.35
CA GLU A 7 11.74 -45.15 2.02
C GLU A 7 11.54 -44.04 3.06
N GLN A 8 12.57 -43.64 3.81
CA GLN A 8 12.48 -42.54 4.77
C GLN A 8 12.19 -41.20 4.07
N LYS A 9 12.86 -40.91 2.95
CA LYS A 9 12.56 -39.73 2.12
C LYS A 9 11.17 -39.79 1.49
N ARG A 10 10.72 -40.98 1.11
CA ARG A 10 9.36 -41.20 0.61
C ARG A 10 8.33 -40.91 1.69
N GLN A 11 8.57 -41.34 2.92
CA GLN A 11 7.71 -41.06 4.07
C GLN A 11 7.72 -39.57 4.44
N GLU A 12 8.87 -38.89 4.37
CA GLU A 12 8.97 -37.42 4.53
C GLU A 12 8.17 -36.68 3.46
N TRP A 13 8.28 -37.08 2.19
CA TRP A 13 7.50 -36.49 1.10
C TRP A 13 6.01 -36.75 1.28
N LEU A 14 5.61 -37.96 1.67
CA LEU A 14 4.23 -38.28 1.98
C LEU A 14 3.70 -37.48 3.17
N ALA A 15 4.55 -37.18 4.16
CA ALA A 15 4.21 -36.31 5.28
C ALA A 15 4.03 -34.86 4.83
N THR A 16 4.90 -34.33 3.95
CA THR A 16 4.77 -32.98 3.39
C THR A 16 3.54 -32.83 2.50
N ILE A 17 3.25 -33.81 1.65
CA ILE A 17 2.04 -33.83 0.80
C ILE A 17 0.77 -33.87 1.66
N LYS A 18 0.79 -34.62 2.78
CA LYS A 18 -0.33 -34.66 3.73
C LYS A 18 -0.47 -33.39 4.54
N ALA A 19 0.65 -32.73 4.88
CA ALA A 19 0.65 -31.53 5.71
C ALA A 19 0.22 -30.28 4.93
N ASP A 20 0.61 -30.16 3.66
CA ASP A 20 0.22 -29.03 2.82
C ASP A 20 0.11 -29.46 1.33
N PRO A 21 -1.09 -29.89 0.90
CA PRO A 21 -1.34 -30.33 -0.47
C PRO A 21 -1.15 -29.22 -1.50
N GLU A 22 -1.40 -27.96 -1.13
CA GLU A 22 -1.30 -26.81 -2.04
C GLU A 22 0.15 -26.44 -2.31
N LEU A 23 1.00 -26.52 -1.29
CA LEU A 23 2.44 -26.35 -1.46
C LEU A 23 3.04 -27.41 -2.38
N PHE A 24 2.61 -28.67 -2.26
CA PHE A 24 3.04 -29.73 -3.18
C PHE A 24 2.59 -29.46 -4.61
N LEU A 25 1.33 -29.09 -4.83
CA LEU A 25 0.81 -28.76 -6.17
C LEU A 25 1.58 -27.58 -6.77
N ALA A 26 1.79 -26.51 -6.02
CA ALA A 26 2.55 -25.35 -6.46
C ALA A 26 3.99 -25.71 -6.80
N MET A 27 4.66 -26.55 -6.00
CA MET A 27 6.04 -27.00 -6.27
C MET A 27 6.13 -27.96 -7.45
N ALA A 28 5.17 -28.87 -7.58
CA ALA A 28 5.11 -29.81 -8.70
C ALA A 28 4.85 -29.05 -10.02
N GLU A 29 4.00 -28.02 -10.04
CA GLU A 29 3.75 -27.16 -11.21
C GLU A 29 4.97 -26.36 -11.66
N GLN A 30 5.93 -26.11 -10.77
CA GLN A 30 7.10 -25.30 -11.12
C GLN A 30 8.17 -26.13 -11.83
N THR A 31 8.20 -27.45 -11.64
CA THR A 31 9.22 -28.33 -12.24
C THR A 31 8.69 -29.08 -13.46
N PRO A 32 9.49 -29.35 -14.51
CA PRO A 32 9.01 -30.10 -15.68
C PRO A 32 8.55 -31.54 -15.36
N ALA A 33 9.22 -32.22 -14.42
CA ALA A 33 8.85 -33.57 -13.98
C ALA A 33 7.57 -33.57 -13.12
N GLY A 34 7.43 -32.61 -12.20
CA GLY A 34 6.21 -32.40 -11.44
C GLY A 34 5.04 -31.99 -12.34
N ARG A 35 5.25 -31.08 -13.30
CA ARG A 35 4.27 -30.72 -14.33
C ARG A 35 3.85 -31.94 -15.14
N LYS A 36 4.78 -32.81 -15.53
CA LYS A 36 4.44 -34.04 -16.27
C LYS A 36 3.57 -35.01 -15.45
N ILE A 37 3.82 -35.12 -14.14
CA ILE A 37 2.99 -35.90 -13.21
C ILE A 37 1.60 -35.25 -13.06
N LEU A 38 1.54 -33.92 -12.91
CA LEU A 38 0.28 -33.18 -12.81
C LEU A 38 -0.52 -33.17 -14.13
N GLU A 39 0.16 -33.13 -15.27
CA GLU A 39 -0.42 -33.18 -16.61
C GLU A 39 -1.04 -34.56 -16.88
N GLU A 40 -0.37 -35.65 -16.50
CA GLU A 40 -0.92 -37.01 -16.57
C GLU A 40 -2.17 -37.18 -15.69
N ILE A 41 -2.16 -36.62 -14.47
CA ILE A 41 -3.32 -36.58 -13.58
C ILE A 41 -4.47 -35.78 -14.21
N ARG A 42 -4.18 -34.66 -14.88
CA ARG A 42 -5.15 -33.78 -15.56
C ARG A 42 -5.74 -34.37 -16.84
N GLN A 43 -4.93 -35.05 -17.65
CA GLN A 43 -5.38 -35.63 -18.92
C GLN A 43 -6.32 -36.84 -18.71
N HIS A 44 -6.12 -37.60 -17.63
CA HIS A 44 -7.00 -38.71 -17.28
C HIS A 44 -8.28 -38.27 -16.56
N SER A 45 -8.33 -37.07 -15.98
CA SER A 45 -9.55 -36.50 -15.38
C SER A 45 -10.45 -35.77 -16.41
N GLY A 46 -9.93 -35.43 -17.59
CA GLY A 46 -10.67 -34.69 -18.63
C GLY A 46 -11.52 -35.55 -19.58
N ASN A 47 -11.21 -36.82 -19.80
CA ASN A 47 -11.98 -37.67 -20.72
C ASN A 47 -13.35 -38.11 -20.17
N ASP A 48 -13.58 -37.93 -18.86
CA ASP A 48 -14.81 -38.35 -18.21
C ASP A 48 -15.93 -37.29 -18.22
N GLN A 49 -15.68 -36.03 -18.59
CA GLN A 49 -16.76 -35.04 -18.71
C GLN A 49 -17.67 -35.26 -19.94
N GLN A 50 -17.15 -35.88 -21.01
CA GLN A 50 -17.92 -36.20 -22.20
C GLN A 50 -18.66 -37.54 -22.06
N ARG A 51 -18.06 -38.50 -21.35
CA ARG A 51 -18.76 -39.69 -20.83
C ARG A 51 -19.80 -39.35 -19.76
N ALA A 52 -19.55 -38.33 -18.93
CA ALA A 52 -20.49 -37.86 -17.90
C ALA A 52 -21.73 -37.18 -18.51
N LYS A 53 -21.63 -36.51 -19.67
CA LYS A 53 -22.82 -36.02 -20.39
C LYS A 53 -23.65 -37.16 -21.00
N GLU A 54 -23.04 -38.28 -21.34
CA GLU A 54 -23.73 -39.49 -21.83
C GLU A 54 -24.19 -40.41 -20.68
N GLN A 55 -23.59 -40.30 -19.49
CA GLN A 55 -23.94 -41.05 -18.26
C GLN A 55 -24.83 -40.26 -17.28
N ALA A 56 -25.07 -38.97 -17.51
CA ALA A 56 -26.04 -38.14 -16.77
C ALA A 56 -27.51 -38.62 -16.90
N GLN A 57 -27.73 -39.76 -17.54
CA GLN A 57 -28.99 -40.50 -17.56
C GLN A 57 -29.13 -41.52 -16.41
N LEU A 58 -28.18 -41.60 -15.47
CA LEU A 58 -28.36 -42.30 -14.19
C LEU A 58 -27.83 -41.48 -12.99
N VAL A 59 -28.73 -40.65 -12.46
CA VAL A 59 -28.98 -40.44 -11.02
C VAL A 59 -27.78 -40.17 -10.08
N ASN A 60 -27.73 -38.90 -9.66
CA ASN A 60 -27.44 -38.31 -8.34
C ASN A 60 -26.04 -38.38 -7.68
N ASP A 61 -25.75 -37.24 -7.05
CA ASP A 61 -24.81 -36.92 -5.98
C ASP A 61 -23.31 -36.77 -6.32
N THR A 62 -22.96 -35.49 -6.42
CA THR A 62 -21.79 -34.82 -5.81
C THR A 62 -20.42 -35.50 -5.93
N ASP A 63 -19.76 -35.17 -7.04
CA ASP A 63 -18.37 -34.73 -7.15
C ASP A 63 -17.32 -35.51 -6.36
N ALA A 64 -17.09 -36.68 -6.94
CA ALA A 64 -15.87 -37.48 -7.00
C ALA A 64 -14.53 -36.74 -6.79
N TYR A 65 -13.73 -37.30 -5.87
CA TYR A 65 -12.31 -37.54 -6.07
C TYR A 65 -12.10 -39.01 -6.49
N ILE A 66 -11.15 -39.24 -7.40
CA ILE A 66 -10.71 -40.56 -7.90
C ILE A 66 -10.23 -41.46 -6.75
N SER A 67 -10.62 -42.73 -6.76
CA SER A 67 -10.25 -43.67 -5.70
C SER A 67 -8.79 -44.11 -5.82
N GLN A 68 -8.13 -44.35 -4.68
CA GLN A 68 -6.74 -44.80 -4.56
C GLN A 68 -6.39 -46.00 -5.45
N ARG A 69 -7.37 -46.85 -5.79
CA ARG A 69 -7.18 -48.02 -6.65
C ARG A 69 -6.91 -47.66 -8.11
N GLU A 70 -7.54 -46.61 -8.63
CA GLU A 70 -7.43 -46.19 -10.03
C GLU A 70 -6.07 -45.53 -10.31
N ALA A 71 -5.50 -44.82 -9.32
CA ALA A 71 -4.15 -44.26 -9.42
C ALA A 71 -3.04 -45.33 -9.45
N TYR A 72 -3.22 -46.44 -8.73
CA TYR A 72 -2.27 -47.56 -8.74
C TYR A 72 -2.36 -48.40 -10.03
N GLU A 73 -3.54 -48.57 -10.62
CA GLU A 73 -3.72 -49.30 -11.88
C GLU A 73 -3.09 -48.55 -13.08
N ALA A 74 -3.12 -47.22 -13.09
CA ALA A 74 -2.46 -46.39 -14.12
C ALA A 74 -0.92 -46.44 -14.06
N LEU A 75 -0.35 -46.44 -12.84
CA LEU A 75 1.10 -46.58 -12.64
C LEU A 75 1.62 -47.97 -13.02
N ALA A 76 0.82 -49.02 -12.78
CA ALA A 76 1.17 -50.39 -13.15
C ALA A 76 1.10 -50.65 -14.67
N ALA A 77 0.28 -49.90 -15.41
CA ALA A 77 0.19 -50.00 -16.88
C ALA A 77 1.41 -49.41 -17.61
N LEU A 78 2.15 -48.49 -16.98
CA LEU A 78 3.34 -47.85 -17.55
C LEU A 78 4.62 -48.71 -17.51
N ASP A 79 4.63 -49.78 -16.70
CA ASP A 79 5.81 -50.65 -16.52
C ASP A 79 5.74 -51.97 -17.30
N ASN A 80 4.63 -52.24 -18.02
CA ASN A 80 4.47 -53.45 -18.82
C ASN A 80 3.82 -53.18 -20.18
N SER A 81 4.58 -52.66 -21.16
CA SER A 81 4.56 -53.18 -22.54
C SER A 81 5.55 -52.47 -23.47
N ASN A 82 6.43 -53.29 -24.07
CA ASN A 82 7.09 -53.16 -25.37
C ASN A 82 6.84 -51.85 -26.17
N PHE A 83 7.65 -50.83 -25.92
CA PHE A 83 7.96 -49.84 -26.95
C PHE A 83 9.44 -49.91 -27.29
N LYS A 84 9.73 -50.44 -28.49
CA LYS A 84 11.06 -50.42 -29.10
C LYS A 84 11.39 -48.99 -29.54
N GLU A 85 12.58 -48.56 -29.12
CA GLU A 85 13.49 -47.60 -29.75
C GLU A 85 12.89 -46.42 -30.51
N SER A 86 13.09 -45.20 -30.01
CA SER A 86 14.32 -44.46 -30.33
C SER A 86 14.36 -43.09 -29.64
N THR A 87 15.58 -42.55 -29.61
CA THR A 87 15.97 -41.17 -29.26
C THR A 87 15.97 -40.78 -27.77
N GLN A 88 17.15 -41.01 -27.20
CA GLN A 88 17.78 -40.37 -26.05
C GLN A 88 17.16 -39.02 -25.63
N GLY A 89 16.36 -39.04 -24.57
CA GLY A 89 16.05 -37.90 -23.71
C GLY A 89 16.81 -38.05 -22.40
N THR A 90 17.78 -37.17 -22.17
CA THR A 90 18.55 -37.05 -20.93
C THR A 90 17.62 -36.64 -19.78
N GLY A 91 17.49 -37.51 -18.77
CA GLY A 91 16.93 -37.13 -17.48
C GLY A 91 17.78 -36.05 -16.83
N LEU A 92 17.12 -35.06 -16.22
CA LEU A 92 17.77 -34.01 -15.44
C LEU A 92 18.64 -34.64 -14.36
N PRO A 93 19.97 -34.40 -14.35
CA PRO A 93 20.85 -34.94 -13.34
C PRO A 93 20.38 -34.49 -11.96
N LEU A 94 20.46 -35.40 -10.97
CA LEU A 94 20.08 -35.12 -9.58
C LEU A 94 20.77 -33.85 -9.02
N SER A 95 21.96 -33.52 -9.53
CA SER A 95 22.67 -32.28 -9.21
C SER A 95 21.91 -31.01 -9.61
N GLU A 96 21.20 -31.00 -10.73
CA GLU A 96 20.38 -29.86 -11.17
C GLU A 96 19.10 -29.72 -10.35
N MET A 97 18.53 -30.85 -9.89
CA MET A 97 17.44 -30.82 -8.91
C MET A 97 17.90 -30.26 -7.56
N VAL A 98 19.14 -30.58 -7.13
CA VAL A 98 19.71 -30.00 -5.90
C VAL A 98 19.88 -28.49 -6.04
N THR A 99 20.36 -27.98 -7.18
CA THR A 99 20.46 -26.52 -7.43
C THR A 99 19.09 -25.83 -7.41
N LEU A 100 18.07 -26.45 -7.97
CA LEU A 100 16.69 -25.94 -7.96
C LEU A 100 16.08 -25.92 -6.55
N ILE A 101 16.34 -26.96 -5.75
CA ILE A 101 15.91 -27.05 -4.36
C ILE A 101 16.65 -26.02 -3.49
N GLU A 102 17.95 -25.83 -3.68
CA GLU A 102 18.70 -24.79 -2.98
C GLU A 102 18.26 -23.39 -3.36
N TYR A 103 17.95 -23.15 -4.64
CA TYR A 103 17.38 -21.88 -5.10
C TYR A 103 16.00 -21.63 -4.47
N ALA A 104 15.11 -22.62 -4.44
CA ALA A 104 13.81 -22.49 -3.80
C ALA A 104 13.94 -22.25 -2.28
N ARG A 105 14.88 -22.92 -1.62
CA ARG A 105 15.21 -22.68 -0.21
C ARG A 105 15.78 -21.28 0.02
N GLN A 106 16.63 -20.78 -0.88
CA GLN A 106 17.13 -19.41 -0.84
C GLN A 106 15.99 -18.41 -1.03
N GLN A 107 15.06 -18.62 -1.96
CA GLN A 107 13.90 -17.75 -2.15
C GLN A 107 12.97 -17.75 -0.92
N ALA A 108 12.72 -18.92 -0.31
CA ALA A 108 11.95 -19.02 0.93
C ALA A 108 12.64 -18.29 2.11
N THR A 109 13.98 -18.35 2.15
CA THR A 109 14.79 -17.63 3.14
C THR A 109 14.75 -16.12 2.88
N LEU A 110 14.83 -15.68 1.61
CA LEU A 110 14.82 -14.27 1.24
C LEU A 110 13.50 -13.57 1.51
N ASN A 111 12.40 -14.33 1.41
CA ASN A 111 11.04 -13.87 1.66
C ASN A 111 10.58 -14.16 3.09
N ASN A 112 11.44 -14.67 3.98
CA ASN A 112 11.05 -14.92 5.35
C ASN A 112 11.04 -13.60 6.16
N PRO A 113 9.88 -13.11 6.60
CA PRO A 113 9.78 -11.86 7.34
C PRO A 113 10.42 -11.94 8.74
N ASP A 114 10.73 -13.12 9.26
CA ASP A 114 11.31 -13.33 10.58
C ASP A 114 12.85 -13.23 10.62
N LEU A 115 13.51 -13.10 9.46
CA LEU A 115 14.96 -12.89 9.41
C LEU A 115 15.32 -11.42 9.63
N TYR A 116 16.61 -11.16 9.81
CA TYR A 116 17.16 -9.85 10.10
C TYR A 116 18.12 -9.38 9.00
N VAL A 117 18.21 -8.06 8.81
CA VAL A 117 19.30 -7.40 8.08
C VAL A 117 20.06 -6.52 9.05
N LEU A 118 21.35 -6.28 8.77
CA LEU A 118 22.19 -5.42 9.58
C LEU A 118 22.41 -4.10 8.86
N GLN A 119 21.95 -3.01 9.45
CA GLN A 119 22.27 -1.64 9.02
C GLN A 119 23.64 -1.26 9.58
N ASP A 120 24.53 -0.72 8.76
CA ASP A 120 25.76 -0.07 9.23
C ASP A 120 25.47 1.39 9.56
N SER A 121 25.52 1.76 10.84
CA SER A 121 25.18 3.11 11.29
C SER A 121 26.31 4.12 11.20
N ARG A 122 27.50 3.72 10.76
CA ARG A 122 28.67 4.63 10.70
C ARG A 122 28.63 5.58 9.52
N GLU A 123 27.93 5.21 8.45
CA GLU A 123 27.83 5.99 7.23
C GLU A 123 26.41 5.90 6.65
N HIS A 124 25.89 7.04 6.21
CA HIS A 124 24.57 7.15 5.56
C HIS A 124 24.76 7.86 4.20
N PRO A 125 25.37 7.20 3.19
CA PRO A 125 25.47 7.79 1.86
C PRO A 125 24.08 8.07 1.32
N ASP A 126 23.90 9.30 0.85
CA ASP A 126 22.65 9.77 0.23
C ASP A 126 21.41 9.58 1.12
N ASN A 127 21.60 9.64 2.45
CA ASN A 127 20.54 9.47 3.45
C ASN A 127 19.81 8.11 3.39
N GLN A 128 20.44 7.09 2.80
CA GLN A 128 19.89 5.74 2.72
C GLN A 128 20.49 4.84 3.79
N MET A 129 19.69 3.90 4.29
CA MET A 129 20.21 2.81 5.13
C MET A 129 21.14 1.92 4.31
N LEU A 130 22.39 1.77 4.75
CA LEU A 130 23.30 0.78 4.20
C LEU A 130 23.15 -0.53 4.95
N PHE A 131 22.87 -1.59 4.21
CA PHE A 131 22.84 -2.94 4.72
C PHE A 131 24.07 -3.73 4.26
N TRP A 132 24.49 -4.71 5.05
CA TRP A 132 25.51 -5.67 4.62
C TRP A 132 25.03 -6.45 3.39
N ALA A 133 25.79 -6.43 2.30
CA ALA A 133 25.43 -7.14 1.06
C ALA A 133 25.72 -8.65 1.17
N LYS A 134 24.97 -9.46 0.43
CA LYS A 134 25.18 -10.92 0.37
C LYS A 134 26.61 -11.27 -0.09
N ASN A 135 27.10 -12.44 0.33
CA ASN A 135 28.39 -12.99 -0.09
C ASN A 135 29.59 -12.07 0.18
N ALA A 136 29.51 -11.25 1.25
CA ALA A 136 30.54 -10.29 1.63
C ALA A 136 30.90 -9.27 0.53
N GLN A 137 29.95 -8.89 -0.32
CA GLN A 137 30.15 -7.93 -1.42
C GLN A 137 30.10 -6.45 -0.98
N GLY A 138 30.41 -6.16 0.29
CA GLY A 138 30.36 -4.81 0.85
C GLY A 138 28.96 -4.43 1.35
N TYR A 139 28.47 -3.25 0.97
CA TYR A 139 27.21 -2.67 1.44
C TYR A 139 26.22 -2.43 0.29
N THR A 140 24.93 -2.39 0.61
CA THR A 140 23.84 -2.16 -0.35
C THR A 140 22.72 -1.37 0.31
N THR A 141 22.08 -0.47 -0.43
CA THR A 141 20.85 0.22 0.02
C THR A 141 19.58 -0.55 -0.35
N ASN A 142 19.68 -1.52 -1.27
CA ASN A 142 18.59 -2.40 -1.64
C ASN A 142 18.47 -3.56 -0.63
N ILE A 143 17.34 -3.64 0.06
CA ILE A 143 17.05 -4.64 1.11
C ILE A 143 17.01 -6.09 0.58
N ASP A 144 16.63 -6.30 -0.68
CA ASP A 144 16.60 -7.64 -1.29
C ASP A 144 18.00 -8.15 -1.60
N LYS A 145 18.97 -7.24 -1.73
CA LYS A 145 20.39 -7.57 -1.90
C LYS A 145 21.14 -7.68 -0.56
N ALA A 146 20.49 -7.31 0.55
CA ALA A 146 21.07 -7.43 1.87
C ALA A 146 21.22 -8.90 2.30
N HIS A 147 22.24 -9.18 3.11
CA HIS A 147 22.43 -10.46 3.75
C HIS A 147 21.37 -10.64 4.84
N ARG A 148 20.77 -11.83 4.88
CA ARG A 148 19.73 -12.19 5.85
C ARG A 148 20.38 -13.00 6.97
N PHE A 149 20.24 -12.53 8.20
CA PHE A 149 20.76 -13.16 9.41
C PHE A 149 19.60 -13.78 10.20
N THR A 150 19.85 -14.87 10.92
CA THR A 150 18.99 -15.24 12.05
C THR A 150 19.13 -14.20 13.16
N GLN A 151 18.13 -14.09 14.05
CA GLN A 151 18.19 -13.17 15.19
C GLN A 151 19.48 -13.33 16.00
N ARG A 152 19.87 -14.58 16.31
CA ARG A 152 21.06 -14.89 17.08
C ARG A 152 22.36 -14.45 16.39
N GLU A 153 22.45 -14.60 15.08
CA GLU A 153 23.61 -14.15 14.30
C GLU A 153 23.69 -12.63 14.25
N ALA A 154 22.55 -11.97 14.05
CA ALA A 154 22.45 -10.51 14.02
C ALA A 154 22.88 -9.90 15.36
N GLU A 155 22.40 -10.44 16.49
CA GLU A 155 22.80 -10.04 17.84
C GLU A 155 24.29 -10.32 18.14
N ALA A 156 24.82 -11.45 17.65
CA ALA A 156 26.24 -11.76 17.82
C ALA A 156 27.14 -10.81 17.03
N GLN A 157 26.72 -10.42 15.83
CA GLN A 157 27.43 -9.47 14.98
C GLN A 157 27.39 -8.07 15.60
N GLN A 158 26.23 -7.61 16.09
CA GLN A 158 26.10 -6.35 16.82
C GLN A 158 26.98 -6.30 18.08
N LYS A 159 27.08 -7.39 18.85
CA LYS A 159 28.00 -7.45 20.01
C LYS A 159 29.47 -7.33 19.64
N THR A 160 29.83 -7.79 18.43
CA THR A 160 31.20 -7.69 17.93
C THR A 160 31.47 -6.30 17.36
N ARG A 161 30.45 -5.67 16.79
CA ARG A 161 30.51 -4.34 16.21
C ARG A 161 29.23 -3.57 16.50
N GLU A 162 29.27 -2.71 17.50
CA GLU A 162 28.10 -1.99 18.03
C GLU A 162 27.35 -1.13 16.98
N THR A 163 28.01 -0.82 15.87
CA THR A 163 27.43 -0.02 14.77
C THR A 163 26.61 -0.83 13.78
N ASP A 164 26.65 -2.16 13.83
CA ASP A 164 25.78 -3.00 13.02
C ASP A 164 24.42 -3.15 13.75
N ILE A 165 23.40 -2.40 13.33
CA ILE A 165 22.07 -2.38 13.96
C ILE A 165 21.15 -3.42 13.29
N PRO A 166 20.62 -4.41 14.03
CA PRO A 166 19.74 -5.43 13.48
C PRO A 166 18.31 -4.92 13.31
N HIS A 167 17.76 -5.16 12.12
CA HIS A 167 16.36 -4.87 11.78
C HIS A 167 15.68 -6.12 11.24
N ARG A 168 14.47 -6.42 11.73
CA ARG A 168 13.69 -7.55 11.21
C ARG A 168 13.13 -7.21 9.84
N VAL A 169 13.19 -8.15 8.90
CA VAL A 169 12.83 -7.94 7.50
C VAL A 169 11.35 -7.66 7.35
N GLY A 170 10.49 -8.36 8.08
CA GLY A 170 9.05 -8.13 8.08
C GLY A 170 8.67 -6.72 8.52
N ASP A 171 9.51 -6.08 9.31
CA ASP A 171 9.29 -4.72 9.80
C ASP A 171 9.73 -3.67 8.76
N LEU A 172 10.61 -4.07 7.82
CA LEU A 172 11.08 -3.26 6.69
C LEU A 172 10.32 -3.55 5.37
N ALA A 173 9.63 -4.69 5.27
CA ALA A 173 8.95 -5.17 4.07
C ALA A 173 7.73 -4.37 3.58
N PRO A 174 7.00 -3.58 4.40
CA PRO A 174 5.95 -2.69 3.89
C PRO A 174 6.46 -1.57 2.97
N ALA A 175 7.77 -1.40 2.80
CA ALA A 175 8.32 -0.15 2.29
C ALA A 175 8.86 -0.14 0.85
N THR A 176 8.84 -1.23 0.05
CA THR A 176 9.77 -1.27 -1.10
C THR A 176 9.22 -1.28 -2.53
N ASP A 177 8.38 -2.21 -3.02
CA ASP A 177 8.00 -2.15 -4.47
C ASP A 177 6.59 -2.68 -4.84
N LYS A 178 6.13 -3.77 -4.22
CA LYS A 178 4.80 -4.33 -4.52
C LYS A 178 3.64 -3.45 -4.05
N MET A 179 3.83 -2.71 -2.95
CA MET A 179 2.85 -1.73 -2.48
C MET A 179 2.77 -0.53 -3.43
N LEU A 180 3.90 -0.11 -4.02
CA LEU A 180 3.92 0.92 -5.06
C LEU A 180 3.17 0.47 -6.31
N ASP A 181 3.38 -0.77 -6.78
CA ASP A 181 2.69 -1.29 -7.97
C ASP A 181 1.19 -1.57 -7.70
N GLN A 182 0.84 -2.06 -6.52
CA GLN A 182 -0.56 -2.31 -6.13
C GLN A 182 -1.32 -1.00 -5.87
N ALA A 183 -0.67 0.01 -5.28
CA ALA A 183 -1.22 1.35 -5.16
C ALA A 183 -1.41 1.99 -6.54
N SER A 184 -0.44 1.85 -7.45
CA SER A 184 -0.53 2.35 -8.82
C SER A 184 -1.70 1.72 -9.59
N ARG A 185 -1.90 0.40 -9.48
CA ARG A 185 -3.03 -0.30 -10.11
C ARG A 185 -4.38 0.07 -9.48
N SER A 186 -4.41 0.26 -8.16
CA SER A 186 -5.62 0.67 -7.44
C SER A 186 -6.02 2.10 -7.80
N LEU A 187 -5.05 3.01 -7.94
CA LEU A 187 -5.26 4.35 -8.47
C LEU A 187 -5.77 4.33 -9.91
N ALA A 188 -5.13 3.59 -10.82
CA ALA A 188 -5.55 3.50 -12.22
C ALA A 188 -6.98 2.91 -12.37
N LYS A 189 -7.35 1.95 -11.51
CA LYS A 189 -8.70 1.38 -11.47
C LYS A 189 -9.72 2.42 -10.97
N LEU A 190 -9.40 3.13 -9.88
CA LEU A 190 -10.24 4.19 -9.33
C LEU A 190 -10.44 5.32 -10.34
N GLU A 191 -9.38 5.75 -11.03
CA GLU A 191 -9.44 6.78 -12.07
C GLU A 191 -10.33 6.36 -13.23
N ARG A 192 -10.23 5.11 -13.68
CA ARG A 192 -11.11 4.56 -14.71
C ARG A 192 -12.56 4.48 -14.24
N GLU A 193 -12.81 4.04 -13.00
CA GLU A 193 -14.16 4.00 -12.42
C GLU A 193 -14.76 5.41 -12.28
N ILE A 194 -13.96 6.41 -11.88
CA ILE A 194 -14.35 7.83 -11.87
C ILE A 194 -14.66 8.33 -13.29
N ARG A 195 -13.92 7.87 -14.31
CA ARG A 195 -14.11 8.25 -15.73
C ARG A 195 -15.33 7.59 -16.36
N GLU A 196 -15.61 6.34 -16.01
CA GLU A 196 -16.67 5.51 -16.58
C GLU A 196 -18.01 5.66 -15.84
N ALA A 197 -17.98 6.03 -14.56
CA ALA A 197 -19.15 6.50 -13.85
C ALA A 197 -19.65 7.79 -14.53
N LYS A 198 -20.59 7.63 -15.47
CA LYS A 198 -21.52 8.69 -15.89
C LYS A 198 -22.46 9.05 -14.74
N ASP A 199 -21.90 9.31 -13.57
CA ASP A 199 -22.66 9.74 -12.43
C ASP A 199 -23.00 11.22 -12.66
N PRO A 200 -24.28 11.60 -12.82
CA PRO A 200 -24.67 13.01 -12.88
C PRO A 200 -24.27 13.80 -11.62
N LEU A 201 -23.74 13.13 -10.60
CA LEU A 201 -23.25 13.66 -9.33
C LEU A 201 -21.73 13.85 -9.26
N VAL A 202 -20.96 13.53 -10.32
CA VAL A 202 -19.55 13.97 -10.38
C VAL A 202 -19.56 15.48 -10.22
N ILE A 203 -19.05 15.98 -9.09
CA ILE A 203 -18.82 17.41 -8.87
C ILE A 203 -18.08 17.86 -10.12
N PRO A 204 -18.69 18.70 -10.98
CA PRO A 204 -18.02 19.12 -12.18
C PRO A 204 -16.73 19.74 -11.70
N ARG A 205 -15.58 19.15 -12.11
CA ARG A 205 -14.28 19.79 -11.90
C ARG A 205 -14.51 21.25 -12.24
N PRO A 206 -14.25 22.20 -11.33
CA PRO A 206 -14.45 23.62 -11.63
C PRO A 206 -13.86 23.80 -13.01
N ARG A 207 -14.68 24.25 -13.99
CA ARG A 207 -14.26 24.34 -15.40
C ARG A 207 -12.88 24.93 -15.33
N GLY A 208 -11.86 24.12 -15.67
CA GLY A 208 -10.48 24.49 -15.42
C GLY A 208 -10.34 25.90 -15.96
N VAL A 209 -9.72 26.78 -15.18
CA VAL A 209 -9.20 28.03 -15.75
C VAL A 209 -8.57 27.61 -17.06
N ASN A 210 -9.19 27.96 -18.19
CA ASN A 210 -8.85 27.36 -19.47
C ASN A 210 -7.39 27.72 -19.71
N LEU A 211 -6.49 26.78 -19.44
CA LEU A 211 -5.05 26.86 -19.67
C LEU A 211 -4.74 26.68 -21.17
N ALA A 212 -5.64 27.16 -22.02
CA ALA A 212 -5.54 27.09 -23.46
C ALA A 212 -4.44 28.04 -23.94
N ILE A 213 -3.22 27.50 -24.00
CA ILE A 213 -2.27 27.53 -25.11
C ILE A 213 -2.48 28.68 -26.11
N ASP A 214 -2.32 29.91 -25.65
CA ASP A 214 -1.78 31.00 -26.47
C ASP A 214 -1.18 32.08 -25.55
N GLY A 215 0.13 32.01 -25.30
CA GLY A 215 0.93 33.09 -24.73
C GLY A 215 0.58 33.67 -23.34
N SER A 216 -0.46 33.20 -22.65
CA SER A 216 -0.93 33.80 -21.39
C SER A 216 -1.12 32.76 -20.29
N LEU A 217 -0.01 32.27 -19.71
CA LEU A 217 0.01 31.70 -18.37
C LEU A 217 -0.09 32.78 -17.27
N ASN A 218 -0.23 34.06 -17.65
CA ASN A 218 -0.40 35.19 -16.73
C ASN A 218 -1.86 35.36 -16.22
N ASN A 219 -2.81 34.56 -16.70
CA ASN A 219 -4.23 34.70 -16.40
C ASN A 219 -4.75 33.84 -15.23
N PHE A 220 -3.89 33.46 -14.27
CA PHE A 220 -4.34 32.91 -12.97
C PHE A 220 -5.02 33.95 -12.05
N GLY A 221 -5.37 35.14 -12.56
CA GLY A 221 -5.65 36.35 -11.79
C GLY A 221 -7.10 36.63 -11.39
N GLU A 222 -8.10 35.82 -11.72
CA GLU A 222 -9.50 36.20 -11.40
C GLU A 222 -9.97 35.86 -9.97
N HIS A 223 -9.19 35.10 -9.19
CA HIS A 223 -9.37 34.97 -7.72
C HIS A 223 -8.43 35.87 -6.91
N ALA A 224 -7.84 36.86 -7.58
CA ALA A 224 -6.88 37.84 -7.08
C ALA A 224 -7.04 38.25 -5.60
N GLY A 225 -8.26 38.59 -5.15
CA GLY A 225 -8.48 39.23 -3.85
C GLY A 225 -7.85 38.51 -2.66
N ALA A 226 -8.02 37.18 -2.57
CA ALA A 226 -7.50 36.40 -1.46
C ALA A 226 -6.07 35.90 -1.68
N THR A 227 -5.68 35.66 -2.93
CA THR A 227 -4.30 35.27 -3.28
C THR A 227 -3.32 36.41 -3.03
N TYR A 228 -3.72 37.67 -3.24
CA TYR A 228 -2.90 38.83 -2.94
C TYR A 228 -2.62 38.96 -1.43
N ASP A 229 -3.54 38.55 -0.57
CA ASP A 229 -3.33 38.58 0.88
C ASP A 229 -2.31 37.53 1.32
N LEU A 230 -2.49 36.27 0.88
CA LEU A 230 -1.53 35.20 1.18
C LEU A 230 -0.13 35.45 0.60
N LYS A 231 -0.04 35.98 -0.63
CA LYS A 231 1.25 36.35 -1.22
C LYS A 231 1.93 37.44 -0.39
N THR A 232 1.20 38.48 -0.01
CA THR A 232 1.74 39.54 0.84
C THR A 232 2.17 39.00 2.20
N LEU A 233 1.42 38.06 2.77
CA LEU A 233 1.76 37.38 4.00
C LEU A 233 3.09 36.63 3.89
N PHE A 234 3.24 35.77 2.88
CA PHE A 234 4.46 34.98 2.66
C PHE A 234 5.67 35.81 2.18
N GLN A 235 5.45 37.00 1.61
CA GLN A 235 6.52 37.94 1.25
C GLN A 235 7.06 38.74 2.45
N ARG A 236 6.38 38.72 3.61
CA ARG A 236 6.88 39.41 4.81
C ARG A 236 8.15 38.77 5.35
N ASP A 237 8.32 37.47 5.15
CA ASP A 237 9.58 36.80 5.43
C ASP A 237 10.53 37.00 4.24
N GLN A 238 11.57 37.80 4.43
CA GLN A 238 12.56 38.05 3.37
C GLN A 238 13.50 36.85 3.17
N ALA A 239 13.60 35.95 4.16
CA ALA A 239 14.38 34.74 4.00
C ALA A 239 13.60 33.77 3.11
N HIS A 240 14.21 33.34 2.01
CA HIS A 240 13.69 32.32 1.10
C HIS A 240 12.43 32.67 0.28
N SER A 241 11.75 33.80 0.52
CA SER A 241 10.54 34.15 -0.25
C SER A 241 10.80 34.31 -1.76
N ASP A 242 12.02 34.72 -2.12
CA ASP A 242 12.50 34.86 -3.50
C ASP A 242 13.18 33.59 -4.03
N ASP A 243 13.25 32.50 -3.25
CA ASP A 243 13.82 31.23 -3.73
C ASP A 243 13.04 30.76 -4.97
N GLN A 244 13.79 30.36 -5.99
CA GLN A 244 13.21 29.95 -7.26
C GLN A 244 12.49 28.61 -7.11
N VAL A 245 11.25 28.53 -7.58
CA VAL A 245 10.50 27.27 -7.67
C VAL A 245 10.22 26.95 -9.13
N VAL A 246 10.56 25.74 -9.57
CA VAL A 246 10.21 25.23 -10.89
C VAL A 246 9.03 24.29 -10.76
N LEU A 247 7.97 24.58 -11.52
CA LEU A 247 6.78 23.75 -11.62
C LEU A 247 6.76 23.15 -13.02
N ALA A 248 6.77 21.83 -13.11
CA ALA A 248 6.72 21.09 -14.37
C ALA A 248 5.49 20.19 -14.41
N ALA A 249 4.85 20.11 -15.59
CA ALA A 249 3.68 19.29 -15.87
C ALA A 249 3.79 18.69 -17.28
N LEU A 250 3.14 17.56 -17.54
CA LEU A 250 3.03 17.04 -18.90
C LEU A 250 2.13 17.94 -19.74
N ARG A 251 2.48 18.12 -21.01
CA ARG A 251 1.68 18.87 -21.98
C ARG A 251 0.28 18.29 -22.17
N GLU A 252 0.13 16.98 -22.01
CA GLU A 252 -1.17 16.28 -22.11
C GLU A 252 -2.07 16.51 -20.88
N SER A 253 -1.49 16.91 -19.75
CA SER A 253 -2.17 17.10 -18.46
C SER A 253 -1.61 18.31 -17.71
N PRO A 254 -1.80 19.54 -18.23
CA PRO A 254 -1.17 20.75 -17.68
C PRO A 254 -1.66 21.12 -16.27
N ASP A 255 -2.79 20.56 -15.84
CA ASP A 255 -3.38 20.76 -14.51
C ASP A 255 -2.75 19.87 -13.43
N THR A 256 -1.89 18.92 -13.81
CA THR A 256 -1.29 17.91 -12.93
C THR A 256 0.22 18.10 -12.95
N LEU A 257 0.77 18.50 -11.80
CA LEU A 257 2.20 18.74 -11.67
C LEU A 257 2.94 17.40 -11.65
N GLU A 258 3.95 17.23 -12.50
CA GLU A 258 4.84 16.06 -12.48
C GLU A 258 5.99 16.27 -11.51
N THR A 259 6.49 17.50 -11.43
CA THR A 259 7.68 17.81 -10.66
C THR A 259 7.61 19.23 -10.16
N VAL A 260 7.92 19.40 -8.88
CA VAL A 260 8.08 20.69 -8.22
C VAL A 260 9.44 20.68 -7.53
N LEU A 261 10.31 21.62 -7.91
CA LEU A 261 11.64 21.76 -7.34
C LEU A 261 11.78 23.13 -6.70
N ILE A 262 12.24 23.17 -5.45
CA ILE A 262 12.59 24.42 -4.76
C ILE A 262 14.11 24.60 -4.85
N ASN A 263 14.52 25.80 -5.27
CA ASN A 263 15.89 26.21 -5.54
C ASN A 263 16.68 25.21 -6.44
N PRO A 264 16.14 24.84 -7.63
CA PRO A 264 16.81 23.89 -8.50
C PRO A 264 18.11 24.46 -9.07
N ASP A 265 19.10 23.60 -9.27
CA ASP A 265 20.31 23.99 -10.00
C ASP A 265 20.03 24.13 -11.51
N GLN A 266 20.93 24.83 -12.22
CA GLN A 266 20.78 25.06 -13.65
C GLN A 266 20.70 23.74 -14.45
N HIS A 267 21.37 22.68 -14.01
CA HIS A 267 21.35 21.40 -14.71
C HIS A 267 19.99 20.72 -14.61
N GLN A 268 19.32 20.80 -13.47
CA GLN A 268 17.94 20.33 -13.29
C GLN A 268 16.97 21.10 -14.19
N VAL A 269 17.09 22.42 -14.24
CA VAL A 269 16.28 23.28 -15.13
C VAL A 269 16.53 22.92 -16.61
N ASP A 270 17.79 22.80 -17.02
CA ASP A 270 18.16 22.43 -18.39
C ASP A 270 17.67 21.03 -18.76
N SER A 271 17.65 20.10 -17.79
CA SER A 271 17.16 18.74 -18.00
C SER A 271 15.66 18.72 -18.29
N LEU A 272 14.87 19.47 -17.53
CA LEU A 272 13.43 19.63 -17.78
C LEU A 272 13.17 20.33 -19.12
N ALA A 273 13.95 21.37 -19.44
CA ALA A 273 13.79 22.14 -20.68
C ALA A 273 14.11 21.33 -21.95
N ARG A 274 14.93 20.28 -21.86
CA ARG A 274 15.25 19.38 -22.98
C ARG A 274 14.10 18.43 -23.34
N ASN A 275 13.11 18.25 -22.46
CA ASN A 275 11.97 17.37 -22.72
C ASN A 275 10.81 18.16 -23.39
N PRO A 276 10.48 17.91 -24.68
CA PRO A 276 9.45 18.67 -25.39
C PRO A 276 8.02 18.42 -24.88
N ASP A 277 7.82 17.30 -24.17
CA ASP A 277 6.53 16.88 -23.62
C ASP A 277 6.25 17.51 -22.26
N ILE A 278 7.25 18.16 -21.65
CA ILE A 278 7.12 18.86 -20.37
C ILE A 278 6.89 20.35 -20.62
N LEU A 279 5.84 20.88 -19.98
CA LEU A 279 5.64 22.31 -19.78
C LEU A 279 6.22 22.66 -18.41
N PHE A 280 7.12 23.63 -18.33
CA PHE A 280 7.60 24.12 -17.04
C PHE A 280 7.49 25.64 -16.93
N ARG A 281 7.32 26.12 -15.69
CA ARG A 281 7.32 27.54 -15.32
C ARG A 281 8.15 27.77 -14.07
N THR A 282 8.74 28.94 -13.97
CA THR A 282 9.45 29.40 -12.78
C THR A 282 8.59 30.39 -12.00
N THR A 283 8.56 30.28 -10.68
CA THR A 283 7.86 31.16 -9.75
C THR A 283 8.74 31.39 -8.52
N THR A 284 8.36 32.25 -7.58
CA THR A 284 9.04 32.31 -6.28
C THR A 284 8.37 31.39 -5.24
N LEU A 285 9.09 31.05 -4.17
CA LEU A 285 8.56 30.23 -3.08
C LEU A 285 7.33 30.87 -2.42
N ALA A 286 7.35 32.19 -2.21
CA ALA A 286 6.20 32.91 -1.67
C ALA A 286 4.96 32.84 -2.59
N GLU A 287 5.16 32.97 -3.90
CA GLU A 287 4.07 32.85 -4.90
C GLU A 287 3.53 31.42 -5.00
N PHE A 288 4.42 30.43 -4.91
CA PHE A 288 4.02 29.03 -4.90
C PHE A 288 3.23 28.68 -3.64
N ALA A 289 3.72 29.03 -2.45
CA ALA A 289 3.02 28.81 -1.19
C ALA A 289 1.63 29.48 -1.18
N ALA A 290 1.53 30.71 -1.67
CA ALA A 290 0.26 31.45 -1.78
C ALA A 290 -0.76 30.79 -2.74
N SER A 291 -0.29 29.97 -3.68
CA SER A 291 -1.12 29.30 -4.69
C SER A 291 -1.19 27.79 -4.51
N LEU A 292 -0.62 27.21 -3.45
CA LEU A 292 -0.57 25.76 -3.23
C LEU A 292 -1.95 25.11 -3.22
N TRP A 293 -2.96 25.81 -2.69
CA TRP A 293 -4.36 25.37 -2.68
C TRP A 293 -4.94 25.16 -4.09
N CYS A 294 -4.39 25.80 -5.13
CA CYS A 294 -4.78 25.62 -6.52
C CYS A 294 -4.17 24.40 -7.21
N HIS A 295 -3.21 23.71 -6.58
CA HIS A 295 -2.46 22.61 -7.21
C HIS A 295 -2.82 21.29 -6.55
N PRO A 296 -3.67 20.44 -7.16
CA PRO A 296 -4.21 19.24 -6.51
C PRO A 296 -3.15 18.26 -6.02
N ASN A 297 -2.08 18.07 -6.79
CA ASN A 297 -1.09 17.04 -6.53
C ASN A 297 0.31 17.60 -6.23
N ALA A 298 0.41 18.86 -5.83
CA ALA A 298 1.69 19.53 -5.63
C ALA A 298 2.60 18.79 -4.63
N HIS A 299 2.04 18.26 -3.54
CA HIS A 299 2.80 17.50 -2.54
C HIS A 299 3.40 16.22 -3.12
N ARG A 300 2.65 15.46 -3.92
CA ARG A 300 3.16 14.26 -4.61
C ARG A 300 4.19 14.57 -5.70
N ALA A 301 4.13 15.76 -6.29
CA ALA A 301 5.09 16.23 -7.29
C ALA A 301 6.40 16.75 -6.68
N MET A 302 6.47 16.89 -5.34
CA MET A 302 7.67 17.32 -4.62
C MET A 302 8.45 16.14 -4.05
N PRO A 303 9.78 16.14 -4.13
CA PRO A 303 10.59 15.30 -3.26
C PRO A 303 10.43 15.75 -1.80
N TYR A 304 10.62 14.83 -0.85
CA TYR A 304 10.39 15.09 0.57
C TYR A 304 11.18 16.30 1.12
N ASN A 305 12.43 16.49 0.68
CA ASN A 305 13.24 17.64 1.08
C ASN A 305 12.65 18.99 0.63
N SER A 306 12.02 19.04 -0.55
CA SER A 306 11.31 20.25 -1.02
C SER A 306 10.02 20.45 -0.24
N TRP A 307 9.33 19.37 0.15
CA TRP A 307 8.18 19.47 1.03
C TRP A 307 8.55 20.05 2.40
N GLU A 308 9.63 19.56 3.02
CA GLU A 308 10.14 20.08 4.29
C GLU A 308 10.54 21.55 4.18
N GLN A 309 11.25 21.94 3.11
CA GLN A 309 11.58 23.35 2.88
C GLN A 309 10.33 24.23 2.75
N LEU A 310 9.28 23.74 2.10
CA LEU A 310 8.01 24.44 2.00
C LEU A 310 7.31 24.56 3.36
N THR A 311 7.24 23.48 4.15
CA THR A 311 6.58 23.49 5.47
C THR A 311 7.31 24.40 6.45
N GLU A 312 8.64 24.39 6.47
CA GLU A 312 9.47 25.33 7.23
C GLU A 312 9.20 26.78 6.84
N PHE A 313 9.09 27.06 5.54
CA PHE A 313 8.80 28.39 5.02
C PHE A 313 7.40 28.89 5.42
N VAL A 314 6.37 28.04 5.36
CA VAL A 314 5.00 28.47 5.70
C VAL A 314 4.74 28.54 7.21
N ARG A 315 5.48 27.76 8.01
CA ARG A 315 5.30 27.61 9.47
C ARG A 315 5.06 28.94 10.22
N PRO A 316 5.87 29.99 10.05
CA PRO A 316 5.71 31.22 10.84
C PRO A 316 4.36 31.92 10.59
N HIS A 317 3.76 31.66 9.43
CA HIS A 317 2.57 32.35 8.93
C HIS A 317 1.28 31.56 9.17
N LEU A 318 1.34 30.27 9.52
CA LEU A 318 0.14 29.42 9.71
C LEU A 318 -0.81 29.92 10.81
N LYS A 319 -0.29 30.69 11.78
CA LYS A 319 -1.09 31.33 12.84
C LYS A 319 -1.86 32.57 12.34
N ASP A 320 -1.32 33.23 11.33
CA ASP A 320 -1.88 34.44 10.73
C ASP A 320 -2.89 34.12 9.63
N ILE A 321 -2.84 32.90 9.08
CA ILE A 321 -3.92 32.34 8.26
C ILE A 321 -5.10 32.11 9.20
N HIS A 322 -5.93 33.14 9.34
CA HIS A 322 -7.15 33.07 10.13
C HIS A 322 -8.07 31.98 9.58
N ASP A 323 -8.72 31.25 10.48
CA ASP A 323 -9.93 30.48 10.17
C ASP A 323 -11.06 31.47 9.87
N THR A 324 -10.96 32.22 8.77
CA THR A 324 -12.01 33.13 8.31
C THR A 324 -13.23 32.30 8.01
N GLN A 325 -14.23 32.31 8.91
CA GLN A 325 -15.58 31.72 8.79
C GLN A 325 -15.74 30.79 7.59
N ALA A 326 -14.94 29.72 7.58
CA ALA A 326 -14.64 29.02 6.35
C ALA A 326 -15.94 28.41 5.82
N ARG A 327 -16.19 28.56 4.52
CA ARG A 327 -17.28 27.81 3.86
C ARG A 327 -16.95 26.33 3.74
N VAL A 328 -15.69 26.00 3.99
CA VAL A 328 -15.23 24.66 4.35
C VAL A 328 -16.00 24.27 5.61
N PRO A 329 -16.65 23.11 5.68
CA PRO A 329 -17.26 22.63 6.89
C PRO A 329 -16.11 22.53 7.87
N ALA A 330 -16.27 23.25 8.97
CA ALA A 330 -15.34 23.19 10.08
C ALA A 330 -14.93 21.73 10.36
N GLN A 331 -15.81 20.74 10.11
CA GLN A 331 -15.57 19.30 10.24
C GLN A 331 -14.36 18.71 9.49
N MET A 332 -13.90 19.25 8.34
CA MET A 332 -12.69 18.71 7.69
C MET A 332 -11.40 19.18 8.38
N ALA A 333 -11.42 20.39 8.93
CA ALA A 333 -10.32 21.01 9.65
C ALA A 333 -10.30 20.62 11.14
N LYS A 334 -11.51 20.56 11.71
CA LYS A 334 -11.80 20.22 13.09
C LYS A 334 -11.57 18.72 13.24
N ASP A 335 -10.81 18.34 14.25
CA ASP A 335 -10.53 16.94 14.55
C ASP A 335 -9.74 16.24 13.41
N LEU A 336 -8.70 16.91 12.90
CA LEU A 336 -7.70 16.29 12.02
C LEU A 336 -6.55 15.73 12.88
N PRO A 337 -6.60 14.45 13.31
CA PRO A 337 -5.53 13.87 14.11
C PRO A 337 -4.26 13.69 13.27
N THR A 338 -3.10 13.78 13.90
CA THR A 338 -1.80 13.63 13.24
C THR A 338 -1.52 12.22 12.72
N ASP A 339 -2.19 11.23 13.29
CA ASP A 339 -2.13 9.81 12.94
C ASP A 339 -3.34 9.36 12.10
N LEU A 340 -3.99 10.29 11.37
CA LEU A 340 -5.04 9.94 10.42
C LEU A 340 -4.52 8.90 9.42
N PRO A 341 -5.29 7.85 9.08
CA PRO A 341 -4.89 6.90 8.05
C PRO A 341 -4.55 7.61 6.72
N PRO A 342 -3.39 7.34 6.10
CA PRO A 342 -2.93 8.08 4.91
C PRO A 342 -3.91 8.05 3.74
N ALA A 343 -4.58 6.91 3.55
CA ALA A 343 -5.58 6.78 2.50
C ALA A 343 -6.86 7.58 2.78
N LEU A 344 -7.18 7.91 4.04
CA LEU A 344 -8.26 8.83 4.40
C LEU A 344 -7.80 10.29 4.23
N ALA A 345 -6.53 10.59 4.53
CA ALA A 345 -5.95 11.89 4.25
C ALA A 345 -6.01 12.22 2.74
N ALA A 346 -5.66 11.26 1.89
CA ALA A 346 -5.75 11.38 0.43
C ALA A 346 -7.20 11.59 -0.06
N GLU A 347 -8.19 10.91 0.53
CA GLU A 347 -9.61 11.14 0.21
C GLU A 347 -10.05 12.56 0.58
N ARG A 348 -9.67 13.05 1.76
CA ARG A 348 -9.98 14.43 2.18
C ARG A 348 -9.30 15.45 1.27
N LEU A 349 -8.04 15.24 0.89
CA LEU A 349 -7.33 16.10 -0.09
C LEU A 349 -8.07 16.17 -1.42
N HIS A 350 -8.52 15.04 -1.96
CA HIS A 350 -9.25 15.02 -3.22
C HIS A 350 -10.51 15.89 -3.18
N ILE A 351 -11.21 15.94 -2.05
CA ILE A 351 -12.38 16.80 -1.88
C ILE A 351 -11.97 18.28 -1.83
N LEU A 352 -10.92 18.62 -1.07
CA LEU A 352 -10.39 19.98 -1.03
C LEU A 352 -9.92 20.47 -2.42
N ASP A 353 -9.36 19.57 -3.22
CA ASP A 353 -8.89 19.87 -4.58
C ASP A 353 -10.03 20.06 -5.58
N SER A 354 -11.17 19.40 -5.34
CA SER A 354 -12.39 19.63 -6.13
C SER A 354 -13.01 21.01 -5.84
N LEU A 355 -12.64 21.63 -4.71
CA LEU A 355 -13.18 22.89 -4.20
C LEU A 355 -12.07 23.79 -3.65
N PRO A 356 -11.14 24.23 -4.52
CA PRO A 356 -9.95 24.96 -4.10
C PRO A 356 -10.36 26.31 -3.49
N SER A 357 -9.92 26.55 -2.26
CA SER A 357 -10.13 27.82 -1.54
C SER A 357 -8.86 28.19 -0.76
N PRO A 358 -8.47 29.48 -0.71
CA PRO A 358 -7.38 29.95 0.16
C PRO A 358 -7.55 29.56 1.63
N GLU A 359 -8.80 29.51 2.11
CA GLU A 359 -9.16 29.11 3.48
C GLU A 359 -8.79 27.66 3.77
N ASN A 360 -8.72 26.81 2.73
CA ASN A 360 -8.33 25.40 2.84
C ASN A 360 -6.82 25.19 2.98
N LEU A 361 -6.00 26.23 2.79
CA LEU A 361 -4.55 26.06 2.68
C LEU A 361 -3.95 25.34 3.89
N LYS A 362 -4.36 25.72 5.11
CA LYS A 362 -3.84 25.10 6.34
C LYS A 362 -4.23 23.63 6.45
N VAL A 363 -5.50 23.30 6.20
CA VAL A 363 -6.01 21.92 6.26
C VAL A 363 -5.35 21.07 5.18
N LYS A 364 -5.18 21.62 3.98
CA LYS A 364 -4.51 20.96 2.86
C LYS A 364 -3.04 20.67 3.18
N LEU A 365 -2.31 21.63 3.77
CA LEU A 365 -0.94 21.41 4.23
C LEU A 365 -0.85 20.27 5.24
N ALA A 366 -1.71 20.27 6.26
CA ALA A 366 -1.71 19.23 7.28
C ALA A 366 -2.05 17.83 6.71
N LEU A 367 -3.04 17.74 5.82
CA LEU A 367 -3.40 16.47 5.16
C LEU A 367 -2.30 15.98 4.20
N ALA A 368 -1.72 16.88 3.41
CA ALA A 368 -0.63 16.57 2.50
C ALA A 368 0.61 16.10 3.28
N ASP A 369 0.85 16.68 4.46
CA ASP A 369 1.93 16.27 5.33
C ASP A 369 1.75 14.85 5.89
N ILE A 370 0.54 14.47 6.32
CA ILE A 370 0.23 13.08 6.71
C ILE A 370 0.52 12.11 5.56
N GLU A 371 0.14 12.48 4.34
CA GLU A 371 0.38 11.65 3.17
C GLU A 371 1.87 11.53 2.84
N MET A 372 2.60 12.65 2.87
CA MET A 372 4.05 12.69 2.62
C MET A 372 4.82 11.92 3.69
N ALA A 373 4.53 12.15 4.96
CA ALA A 373 5.09 11.42 6.10
C ALA A 373 4.94 9.90 5.88
N SER A 374 3.74 9.45 5.53
CA SER A 374 3.50 8.03 5.24
C SER A 374 4.25 7.50 4.01
N LEU A 375 4.35 8.28 2.93
CA LEU A 375 4.99 7.84 1.69
C LEU A 375 6.50 7.64 1.87
N TYR A 376 7.12 8.46 2.72
CA TYR A 376 8.57 8.45 2.94
C TYR A 376 8.99 7.75 4.25
N GLY A 377 8.03 7.29 5.06
CA GLY A 377 8.33 6.63 6.34
C GLY A 377 8.81 7.60 7.42
N GLU A 378 8.39 8.86 7.33
CA GLU A 378 8.75 9.95 8.23
C GLU A 378 7.55 10.31 9.15
N PRO A 379 7.77 10.99 10.29
CA PRO A 379 6.67 11.47 11.12
C PRO A 379 6.00 12.72 10.53
N SER A 380 4.71 12.90 10.82
CA SER A 380 4.00 14.15 10.49
C SER A 380 4.60 15.34 11.25
N THR A 381 4.62 16.47 10.58
CA THR A 381 5.13 17.74 11.02
C THR A 381 4.20 18.39 12.06
N GLU A 382 4.51 18.25 13.36
CA GLU A 382 3.62 18.61 14.48
C GLU A 382 3.07 20.05 14.42
N HIS A 383 3.84 21.03 13.96
CA HIS A 383 3.45 22.43 13.97
C HIS A 383 2.43 22.82 12.88
N LEU A 384 2.12 21.91 11.94
CA LEU A 384 1.01 22.08 11.00
C LEU A 384 -0.35 21.85 11.68
N PHE A 385 -0.34 21.25 12.87
CA PHE A 385 -1.52 20.87 13.64
C PHE A 385 -1.73 21.79 14.83
N THR A 386 -2.96 21.85 15.32
CA THR A 386 -3.31 22.57 16.54
C THR A 386 -3.03 21.71 17.77
N ASP A 387 -2.81 22.33 18.93
CA ASP A 387 -2.59 21.60 20.20
C ASP A 387 -3.74 20.61 20.50
N THR A 388 -4.98 20.94 20.10
CA THR A 388 -6.13 20.03 20.27
C THR A 388 -6.05 18.81 19.37
N GLN A 389 -5.55 18.97 18.13
CA GLN A 389 -5.36 17.88 17.18
C GLN A 389 -4.25 16.91 17.63
N MET A 390 -3.28 17.40 18.41
CA MET A 390 -2.22 16.56 18.99
C MET A 390 -2.69 15.69 20.16
N LEU A 391 -3.79 16.06 20.84
CA LEU A 391 -4.26 15.39 22.05
C LEU A 391 -5.24 14.24 21.79
N GLN A 392 -5.99 14.29 20.68
CA GLN A 392 -6.95 13.27 20.33
C GLN A 392 -6.51 12.58 19.04
N SER A 393 -5.83 11.45 19.19
CA SER A 393 -5.39 10.64 18.06
C SER A 393 -6.54 9.83 17.46
N TRP A 394 -6.39 9.41 16.20
CA TRP A 394 -7.26 8.44 15.55
C TRP A 394 -7.38 7.17 16.38
N HIS A 395 -6.26 6.68 16.93
CA HIS A 395 -6.24 5.51 17.80
C HIS A 395 -6.96 5.75 19.14
N ASP A 396 -6.89 6.96 19.71
CA ASP A 396 -7.66 7.31 20.91
C ASP A 396 -9.16 7.28 20.63
N GLU A 397 -9.59 7.81 19.50
CA GLU A 397 -11.00 7.77 19.11
C GLU A 397 -11.48 6.32 18.94
N LEU A 398 -10.68 5.46 18.28
CA LEU A 398 -10.99 4.04 18.14
C LEU A 398 -11.09 3.31 19.49
N ARG A 399 -10.18 3.60 20.43
CA ARG A 399 -10.19 2.98 21.76
C ARG A 399 -11.42 3.36 22.58
N ASN A 400 -11.95 4.55 22.37
CA ASN A 400 -13.06 5.10 23.15
C ASN A 400 -14.43 4.90 22.49
N THR A 401 -14.49 4.36 21.26
CA THR A 401 -15.75 4.20 20.51
C THR A 401 -16.13 2.73 20.41
N SER A 402 -17.36 2.38 20.82
CA SER A 402 -17.85 1.01 20.68
C SER A 402 -18.24 0.69 19.22
N LEU A 403 -18.11 -0.58 18.85
CA LEU A 403 -18.48 -1.06 17.51
C LEU A 403 -19.96 -0.82 17.19
N ASP A 404 -20.85 -1.00 18.18
CA ASP A 404 -22.29 -0.69 18.03
C ASP A 404 -22.53 0.80 17.72
N THR A 405 -21.77 1.70 18.35
CA THR A 405 -21.85 3.14 18.08
C THR A 405 -21.41 3.45 16.64
N LEU A 406 -20.33 2.79 16.18
CA LEU A 406 -19.84 2.95 14.81
C LEU A 406 -20.86 2.45 13.78
N TYR A 407 -21.46 1.27 13.98
CA TYR A 407 -22.47 0.73 13.07
C TYR A 407 -23.74 1.60 13.04
N SER A 408 -24.21 2.07 14.20
CA SER A 408 -25.36 2.98 14.25
C SER A 408 -25.08 4.25 13.45
N LYS A 409 -23.90 4.86 13.66
CA LYS A 409 -23.51 6.08 12.95
C LYS A 409 -23.30 5.85 11.45
N ALA A 410 -22.79 4.67 11.06
CA ALA A 410 -22.68 4.29 9.64
C ALA A 410 -24.06 4.23 8.96
N ALA A 411 -25.03 3.60 9.60
CA ALA A 411 -26.40 3.51 9.08
C ALA A 411 -27.07 4.89 8.96
N ASP A 412 -26.86 5.77 9.95
CA ASP A 412 -27.38 7.15 9.90
C ASP A 412 -26.76 7.95 8.75
N LEU A 413 -25.44 7.82 8.53
CA LEU A 413 -24.74 8.48 7.42
C LEU A 413 -25.20 7.93 6.06
N GLU A 414 -25.34 6.62 5.93
CA GLU A 414 -25.83 5.98 4.70
C GLU A 414 -27.23 6.46 4.35
N PHE A 415 -28.12 6.55 5.34
CA PHE A 415 -29.46 7.09 5.16
C PHE A 415 -29.44 8.55 4.68
N MET A 416 -28.69 9.44 5.36
CA MET A 416 -28.58 10.84 4.97
C MET A 416 -27.95 11.02 3.59
N HIS A 417 -26.93 10.22 3.26
CA HIS A 417 -26.28 10.23 1.95
C HIS A 417 -27.27 9.84 0.85
N GLN A 418 -28.05 8.77 1.08
CA GLN A 418 -29.04 8.29 0.12
C GLN A 418 -30.19 9.30 -0.07
N GLU A 419 -30.68 9.90 1.02
CA GLU A 419 -31.73 10.93 0.97
C GLU A 419 -31.29 12.15 0.13
N LEU A 420 -30.11 12.71 0.43
CA LEU A 420 -29.57 13.85 -0.32
C LEU A 420 -29.28 13.49 -1.78
N THR A 421 -28.77 12.28 -2.03
CA THR A 421 -28.55 11.77 -3.39
C THR A 421 -29.85 11.75 -4.19
N ASP A 422 -30.94 11.26 -3.60
CA ASP A 422 -32.23 11.16 -4.26
C ASP A 422 -32.89 12.53 -4.47
N GLU A 423 -32.72 13.46 -3.52
CA GLU A 423 -33.13 14.86 -3.68
C GLU A 423 -32.40 15.53 -4.84
N ILE A 424 -31.07 15.43 -4.90
CA ILE A 424 -30.28 15.98 -6.00
C ILE A 424 -30.70 15.37 -7.35
N ARG A 425 -30.92 14.05 -7.41
CA ARG A 425 -31.43 13.38 -8.62
C ARG A 425 -32.83 13.87 -9.01
N GLN A 426 -33.70 14.15 -8.05
CA GLN A 426 -35.02 14.72 -8.31
C GLN A 426 -34.90 16.13 -8.89
N GLN A 427 -34.08 17.00 -8.30
CA GLN A 427 -33.83 18.35 -8.81
C GLN A 427 -33.33 18.33 -10.26
N ILE A 428 -32.36 17.45 -10.57
CA ILE A 428 -31.84 17.29 -11.94
C ILE A 428 -32.94 16.84 -12.90
N ARG A 429 -33.81 15.90 -12.50
CA ARG A 429 -34.96 15.44 -13.33
C ARG A 429 -35.97 16.55 -13.59
N GLU A 430 -36.16 17.44 -12.64
CA GLU A 430 -37.05 18.61 -12.76
C GLU A 430 -36.41 19.77 -13.54
N GLY A 431 -35.13 19.66 -13.91
CA GLY A 431 -34.38 20.70 -14.62
C GLY A 431 -33.85 21.81 -13.72
N HIS A 432 -33.86 21.61 -12.40
CA HIS A 432 -33.25 22.52 -11.44
C HIS A 432 -31.72 22.34 -11.41
N SER A 433 -30.99 23.44 -11.21
CA SER A 433 -29.54 23.40 -10.97
C SER A 433 -29.26 23.02 -9.53
N VAL A 434 -28.46 21.96 -9.33
CA VAL A 434 -27.94 21.58 -8.00
C VAL A 434 -27.03 22.67 -7.47
N SER A 435 -27.26 23.12 -6.24
CA SER A 435 -26.41 24.11 -5.60
C SER A 435 -25.02 23.54 -5.28
N ASN A 436 -24.02 24.41 -5.16
CA ASN A 436 -22.69 23.98 -4.72
C ASN A 436 -22.74 23.45 -3.28
N ASP A 437 -23.60 24.00 -2.42
CA ASP A 437 -23.76 23.60 -1.02
C ASP A 437 -24.32 22.18 -0.88
N GLU A 438 -25.21 21.75 -1.78
CA GLU A 438 -25.72 20.36 -1.79
C GLU A 438 -24.65 19.36 -2.26
N ARG A 439 -23.92 19.70 -3.32
CA ARG A 439 -22.78 18.90 -3.79
C ARG A 439 -21.71 18.78 -2.70
N TYR A 440 -21.52 19.88 -1.98
CA TYR A 440 -20.62 19.98 -0.85
C TYR A 440 -21.02 19.02 0.28
N THR A 441 -22.28 19.11 0.73
CA THR A 441 -22.82 18.23 1.77
C THR A 441 -22.75 16.76 1.35
N LEU A 442 -23.02 16.45 0.08
CA LEU A 442 -22.92 15.08 -0.42
C LEU A 442 -21.48 14.52 -0.34
N ALA A 443 -20.48 15.31 -0.75
CA ALA A 443 -19.08 14.90 -0.64
C ALA A 443 -18.65 14.68 0.81
N MET A 444 -19.13 15.50 1.74
CA MET A 444 -18.89 15.33 3.17
C MET A 444 -19.51 14.06 3.73
N LEU A 445 -20.78 13.79 3.42
CA LEU A 445 -21.45 12.58 3.89
C LEU A 445 -20.72 11.33 3.42
N LYS A 446 -20.29 11.32 2.15
CA LYS A 446 -19.47 10.23 1.60
C LYS A 446 -18.13 10.08 2.32
N GLN A 447 -17.43 11.19 2.58
CA GLN A 447 -16.15 11.17 3.32
C GLN A 447 -16.33 10.64 4.75
N GLN A 448 -17.37 11.09 5.45
CA GLN A 448 -17.69 10.62 6.79
C GLN A 448 -18.06 9.14 6.81
N GLN A 449 -18.76 8.66 5.77
CA GLN A 449 -19.08 7.26 5.61
C GLN A 449 -17.78 6.42 5.47
N SER A 450 -16.89 6.79 4.54
CA SER A 450 -15.60 6.12 4.35
C SER A 450 -14.73 6.14 5.62
N GLU A 451 -14.79 7.22 6.38
CA GLU A 451 -14.12 7.33 7.67
C GLU A 451 -14.66 6.32 8.69
N ILE A 452 -15.98 6.20 8.83
CA ILE A 452 -16.59 5.23 9.76
C ILE A 452 -16.33 3.80 9.33
N GLU A 453 -16.41 3.49 8.03
CA GLU A 453 -16.09 2.17 7.50
C GLU A 453 -14.65 1.76 7.86
N ARG A 454 -13.68 2.67 7.68
CA ARG A 454 -12.28 2.43 8.10
C ARG A 454 -12.13 2.27 9.62
N LYS A 455 -12.94 2.98 10.41
CA LYS A 455 -12.96 2.80 11.87
C LYS A 455 -13.47 1.41 12.24
N ILE A 456 -14.56 0.96 11.61
CA ILE A 456 -15.12 -0.39 11.77
C ILE A 456 -14.08 -1.45 11.41
N ASP A 457 -13.42 -1.32 10.26
CA ASP A 457 -12.37 -2.25 9.81
C ASP A 457 -11.19 -2.32 10.79
N SER A 458 -10.78 -1.15 11.32
CA SER A 458 -9.70 -1.06 12.29
C SER A 458 -10.04 -1.77 13.61
N VAL A 459 -11.26 -1.57 14.13
CA VAL A 459 -11.74 -2.24 15.35
C VAL A 459 -11.88 -3.74 15.14
N ASN A 460 -12.49 -4.17 14.03
CA ASN A 460 -12.64 -5.59 13.69
C ASN A 460 -11.29 -6.29 13.58
N SER A 461 -10.32 -5.64 12.93
CA SER A 461 -8.95 -6.16 12.80
C SER A 461 -8.22 -6.25 14.15
N ALA A 462 -8.49 -5.33 15.09
CA ALA A 462 -7.95 -5.39 16.44
C ALA A 462 -8.60 -6.52 17.27
N SER A 463 -9.93 -6.65 17.23
CA SER A 463 -10.67 -7.73 17.90
C SER A 463 -10.27 -9.11 17.39
N TYR A 464 -10.10 -9.27 16.08
CA TYR A 464 -9.64 -10.52 15.49
C TYR A 464 -8.24 -10.90 16.02
N ARG A 465 -7.30 -9.96 16.04
CA ARG A 465 -5.95 -10.17 16.61
C ARG A 465 -5.98 -10.51 18.10
N ALA A 466 -6.88 -9.91 18.88
CA ALA A 466 -7.04 -10.25 20.29
C ALA A 466 -7.56 -11.70 20.46
N SER A 467 -8.56 -12.09 19.68
CA SER A 467 -9.13 -13.45 19.74
C SER A 467 -8.12 -14.54 19.38
N LEU A 468 -7.19 -14.27 18.46
CA LEU A 468 -6.10 -15.20 18.13
C LEU A 468 -5.15 -15.40 19.34
N LYS A 469 -4.78 -14.32 20.04
CA LYS A 469 -3.92 -14.42 21.24
C LYS A 469 -4.59 -15.21 22.36
N ASP A 470 -5.89 -15.03 22.56
CA ASP A 470 -6.65 -15.80 23.56
C ASP A 470 -6.78 -17.27 23.17
N SER A 471 -6.86 -17.58 21.87
CA SER A 471 -6.91 -18.96 21.37
C SER A 471 -5.57 -19.71 21.51
N GLU A 472 -4.44 -19.01 21.35
CA GLU A 472 -3.11 -19.57 21.60
C GLU A 472 -2.89 -19.86 23.09
N ALA A 473 -3.42 -19.00 23.98
CA ALA A 473 -3.33 -19.20 25.42
C ALA A 473 -4.10 -20.45 25.92
N LEU A 474 -5.12 -20.90 25.19
CA LEU A 474 -5.88 -22.11 25.52
C LEU A 474 -5.20 -23.42 25.07
N HIS A 475 -4.21 -23.35 24.17
CA HIS A 475 -3.62 -24.56 23.56
C HIS A 475 -2.31 -25.04 24.20
N VAL A 476 -1.77 -24.31 25.18
CA VAL A 476 -0.59 -24.70 25.97
C VAL A 476 -1.01 -25.18 27.36
N SER A 477 -1.83 -26.23 27.38
CA SER A 477 -1.85 -27.14 28.52
C SER A 477 -0.88 -28.26 28.17
N ASP A 478 0.42 -28.04 28.39
CA ASP A 478 1.35 -29.16 28.44
C ASP A 478 0.75 -30.17 29.42
N PRO A 479 0.62 -31.46 29.03
CA PRO A 479 0.22 -32.47 29.98
C PRO A 479 1.18 -32.35 31.16
N HIS A 480 0.64 -31.97 32.30
CA HIS A 480 1.36 -32.03 33.57
C HIS A 480 1.81 -33.47 33.70
N ASP A 481 3.08 -33.74 33.40
CA ASP A 481 3.78 -34.94 33.85
C ASP A 481 3.76 -34.87 35.38
N THR A 482 2.70 -35.43 35.95
CA THR A 482 2.69 -35.85 37.33
C THR A 482 3.63 -37.04 37.39
N ASP A 483 4.92 -36.75 37.58
CA ASP A 483 5.91 -37.72 38.07
C ASP A 483 5.48 -38.18 39.48
N GLU A 484 4.43 -38.99 39.55
CA GLU A 484 4.15 -39.87 40.68
C GLU A 484 4.88 -41.20 40.44
N ASP A 485 6.19 -41.24 40.71
CA ASP A 485 6.88 -42.52 40.92
C ASP A 485 8.11 -42.38 41.84
N GLU A 486 7.88 -41.90 43.08
CA GLU A 486 8.81 -42.15 44.19
C GLU A 486 8.51 -43.51 44.84
N GLY A 487 9.07 -44.57 44.26
CA GLY A 487 9.17 -45.88 44.90
C GLY A 487 10.11 -45.88 46.13
N PRO A 488 9.89 -46.77 47.12
CA PRO A 488 10.64 -46.77 48.37
C PRO A 488 12.05 -47.33 48.17
N ARG A 489 13.08 -46.52 48.51
CA ARG A 489 14.46 -46.99 48.60
C ARG A 489 14.65 -47.81 49.87
N LEU A 490 14.82 -49.12 49.70
CA LEU A 490 15.39 -50.04 50.69
C LEU A 490 16.91 -50.07 50.53
N ASN A 491 17.64 -49.56 51.53
CA ASN A 491 18.75 -50.22 52.25
C ASN A 491 19.41 -49.25 53.23
#